data_AF-A0A8S4A274-F1
#
_entry.id   AF-A0A8S4A274-F1
#
_cell.length_a   1.000
_cell.length_b   1.000
_cell.length_c   1.000
_cell.angle_alpha   90.00
_cell.angle_beta   90.00
_cell.angle_gamma   90.00
#
_symmetry.space_group_name_H-M   'P 1'
#
loop_
_entity.id
_entity.type
_entity.pdbx_description
1 polymer ?
#
loop_
_entity_poly.entity_id
_entity_poly.type
_entity_poly.pdbx_seq_one_letter_code
_entity_poly.pdbx_strand_id
1 'polypeptide(L)'
;MLFFRPLRVCWKHPCGRVLMLVFGLSMLAMVILPQMVTSNHLVRVMSVVYHNDEPENNTWPNKMRETYPPTEIDKPPFIRASLRSSTPVVAAATRTATIEKDKITTSTMNVNNSALKNSSATNQSSSNQTTATKRYLIYVCDHKSYCYGIGDRQRGLVSVYLLAEITNRSFGIIMTSPSNFTEFFKPNLVPWDIPKSELEGKSSFEIVAYGPKVHLGLHEIDFNKVYPQDVVYVRTNHKWQFDLLNNHHYRDKFPAWTKVPTWKLFQVAWLRLMTPTKTLRHELNEILVNIVQDMSDEYTVWQLLNETKCCGNKYINVSSCNNKTCNASELIDLCCNLTSSNKTSDAIKACNDGACSKESNVTGCENITCPSTNTTHCNNQTCTVSTVKDAADNLVTRDCVRHIEDRSKNATELLRLRPFANKYCDEKRPVLKPLMSVESIQKTQGYDKVNIDLVCVHIRVGHSKTLPLENNVRNKPNTVTAVWEFLKPYVANGKHVYLATDSQEVRDQAQNIFGKRMHVSSVPIFHIALVKKGQDERSAFSLTLVEQFLLTTSCRVLVVSYSGFSMKAAQIRDQLPGDASGLYMFKNGAVAPKGVKWLLR
;
A
#
# COMPACT_ATOMS: atom_id res chain seq x y z
N MET A 1 6.70 -53.87 -2.84
CA MET A 1 8.02 -53.77 -3.48
C MET A 1 8.14 -52.37 -4.08
N LEU A 2 8.91 -51.50 -3.43
CA LEU A 2 9.11 -50.09 -3.77
C LEU A 2 10.47 -49.94 -4.47
N PHE A 3 10.49 -49.45 -5.70
CA PHE A 3 11.72 -49.06 -6.40
C PHE A 3 11.93 -47.55 -6.26
N PHE A 4 12.95 -47.17 -5.49
CA PHE A 4 13.50 -45.82 -5.46
C PHE A 4 14.56 -45.69 -6.58
N ARG A 5 14.44 -44.65 -7.41
CA ARG A 5 15.52 -44.18 -8.30
C ARG A 5 16.30 -43.05 -7.60
N PRO A 6 17.64 -43.06 -7.58
CA PRO A 6 18.41 -41.92 -7.09
C PRO A 6 18.73 -40.94 -8.23
N LEU A 7 18.59 -39.64 -7.93
CA LEU A 7 19.06 -38.52 -8.76
C LEU A 7 20.58 -38.38 -8.61
N ARG A 8 21.31 -38.37 -9.73
CA ARG A 8 22.73 -38.00 -9.82
C ARG A 8 22.86 -36.49 -9.90
N VAL A 9 23.64 -35.90 -8.98
CA VAL A 9 24.12 -34.52 -9.08
C VAL A 9 25.56 -34.56 -9.60
N CYS A 10 25.80 -33.95 -10.76
CA CYS A 10 27.14 -33.75 -11.32
C CYS A 10 27.70 -32.40 -10.84
N TRP A 11 28.88 -32.42 -10.20
CA TRP A 11 29.75 -31.26 -10.05
C TRP A 11 31.08 -31.57 -10.74
N LYS A 12 31.55 -30.68 -11.62
CA LYS A 12 32.87 -30.75 -12.26
C LYS A 12 33.63 -29.41 -12.07
N HIS A 13 34.68 -29.51 -11.25
CA HIS A 13 36.03 -28.91 -11.36
C HIS A 13 36.28 -27.38 -11.28
N PRO A 14 37.55 -26.93 -11.02
CA PRO A 14 38.63 -27.55 -10.25
C PRO A 14 39.42 -26.62 -9.29
N CYS A 15 40.05 -27.28 -8.30
CA CYS A 15 41.38 -27.11 -7.71
C CYS A 15 42.09 -25.74 -7.64
N GLY A 16 42.35 -25.30 -6.40
CA GLY A 16 43.52 -24.53 -6.02
C GLY A 16 44.00 -24.97 -4.62
N ARG A 17 45.20 -25.56 -4.55
CA ARG A 17 45.90 -25.98 -3.31
C ARG A 17 46.57 -24.77 -2.66
N VAL A 18 46.42 -24.55 -1.35
CA VAL A 18 47.48 -23.97 -0.48
C VAL A 18 47.34 -24.49 0.96
N LEU A 19 48.39 -25.19 1.38
CA LEU A 19 49.01 -25.35 2.71
C LEU A 19 48.21 -25.80 3.95
N MET A 20 48.67 -26.95 4.48
CA MET A 20 48.46 -27.45 5.84
C MET A 20 49.14 -26.57 6.89
N LEU A 21 48.52 -26.46 8.06
CA LEU A 21 49.22 -26.46 9.36
C LEU A 21 48.34 -27.15 10.42
N VAL A 22 49.03 -27.88 11.29
CA VAL A 22 48.60 -28.97 12.17
C VAL A 22 48.44 -28.47 13.62
N PHE A 23 47.80 -29.31 14.46
CA PHE A 23 47.62 -29.32 15.93
C PHE A 23 46.27 -28.76 16.40
N GLY A 24 45.47 -29.43 17.24
CA GLY A 24 45.53 -30.71 17.97
C GLY A 24 44.13 -30.98 18.57
N LEU A 25 43.56 -32.17 18.44
CA LEU A 25 43.50 -33.23 19.46
C LEU A 25 43.09 -32.77 20.87
N SER A 26 41.81 -32.97 21.21
CA SER A 26 41.40 -33.46 22.53
C SER A 26 40.18 -34.38 22.38
N MET A 27 40.38 -35.60 22.84
CA MET A 27 39.50 -36.76 22.78
C MET A 27 38.88 -37.01 24.17
N LEU A 28 37.66 -37.56 24.17
CA LEU A 28 37.09 -38.52 25.16
C LEU A 28 36.87 -38.02 26.61
N ALA A 29 35.90 -38.49 27.41
CA ALA A 29 35.17 -39.76 27.43
C ALA A 29 33.86 -39.67 28.25
N MET A 30 32.93 -40.59 27.94
CA MET A 30 32.04 -41.40 28.83
C MET A 30 31.13 -40.68 29.86
N VAL A 31 29.85 -41.05 30.05
CA VAL A 31 29.38 -42.35 30.58
C VAL A 31 27.91 -42.60 30.16
N ILE A 32 27.61 -43.86 29.85
CA ILE A 32 26.28 -44.47 29.66
C ILE A 32 25.92 -45.22 30.96
N LEU A 33 24.65 -45.16 31.44
CA LEU A 33 23.77 -46.27 31.91
C LEU A 33 22.58 -45.79 32.80
N PRO A 34 21.51 -46.60 33.05
CA PRO A 34 20.11 -46.21 32.78
C PRO A 34 19.13 -46.49 33.96
N GLN A 35 17.82 -46.59 33.62
CA GLN A 35 16.64 -47.07 34.39
C GLN A 35 15.82 -45.98 35.09
N MET A 36 14.60 -45.67 34.63
CA MET A 36 13.29 -46.34 34.88
C MET A 36 12.92 -46.47 36.36
N VAL A 37 11.99 -45.63 36.84
CA VAL A 37 10.85 -46.00 37.72
C VAL A 37 9.68 -45.02 37.49
N THR A 38 8.50 -45.60 37.49
CA THR A 38 7.12 -45.12 37.39
C THR A 38 6.66 -44.14 38.49
N SER A 39 5.76 -43.19 38.18
CA SER A 39 4.37 -43.16 38.71
C SER A 39 3.66 -41.82 38.45
N ASN A 40 2.48 -41.93 37.83
CA ASN A 40 1.19 -41.28 38.11
C ASN A 40 1.04 -39.87 38.74
N HIS A 41 0.04 -39.18 38.17
CA HIS A 41 -0.78 -38.08 38.70
C HIS A 41 -0.17 -36.68 38.81
N LEU A 42 -0.46 -35.83 37.80
CA LEU A 42 -1.22 -34.60 38.01
C LEU A 42 -1.74 -34.06 36.66
N VAL A 43 -3.02 -34.29 36.37
CA VAL A 43 -3.72 -33.56 35.30
C VAL A 43 -4.00 -32.16 35.84
N ARG A 44 -3.11 -31.21 35.54
CA ARG A 44 -3.39 -29.78 35.71
C ARG A 44 -4.23 -29.34 34.52
N VAL A 45 -5.54 -29.29 34.71
CA VAL A 45 -6.44 -28.51 33.84
C VAL A 45 -6.05 -27.05 34.02
N MET A 46 -5.23 -26.53 33.09
CA MET A 46 -5.09 -25.09 32.92
C MET A 46 -6.37 -24.60 32.25
N SER A 47 -7.33 -24.17 33.08
CA SER A 47 -8.37 -23.24 32.65
C SER A 47 -7.67 -21.96 32.21
N VAL A 48 -7.49 -21.79 30.90
CA VAL A 48 -7.10 -20.51 30.31
C VAL A 48 -8.34 -19.62 30.41
N VAL A 49 -8.42 -18.87 31.50
CA VAL A 49 -9.31 -17.71 31.59
C VAL A 49 -8.77 -16.69 30.60
N TYR A 50 -9.45 -16.54 29.46
CA TYR A 50 -9.27 -15.40 28.59
C TYR A 50 -9.85 -14.17 29.30
N HIS A 51 -9.00 -13.40 29.96
CA HIS A 51 -9.31 -12.01 30.25
C HIS A 51 -9.26 -11.24 28.93
N ASN A 52 -10.45 -10.87 28.43
CA ASN A 52 -10.61 -9.80 27.44
C ASN A 52 -10.32 -8.46 28.15
N ASP A 53 -9.04 -8.17 28.37
CA ASP A 53 -8.62 -6.84 28.82
C ASP A 53 -8.36 -5.96 27.60
N GLU A 54 -9.44 -5.36 27.07
CA GLU A 54 -9.34 -4.00 26.52
C GLU A 54 -9.95 -3.05 27.56
N PRO A 55 -9.29 -1.94 27.93
CA PRO A 55 -9.97 -0.84 28.57
C PRO A 55 -10.79 -0.11 27.49
N GLU A 56 -12.00 -0.59 27.22
CA GLU A 56 -13.01 0.17 26.50
C GLU A 56 -13.49 1.32 27.39
N ASN A 57 -12.80 2.45 27.30
CA ASN A 57 -13.35 3.73 27.75
C ASN A 57 -13.37 4.72 26.59
N ASN A 58 -14.16 4.37 25.56
CA ASN A 58 -14.58 5.29 24.51
C ASN A 58 -16.09 5.53 24.65
N THR A 59 -16.45 6.40 25.58
CA THR A 59 -17.77 7.01 25.61
C THR A 59 -17.94 7.87 24.36
N TRP A 60 -18.68 7.35 23.39
CA TRP A 60 -19.17 8.14 22.26
C TRP A 60 -20.09 9.25 22.80
N PRO A 61 -19.88 10.54 22.46
CA PRO A 61 -20.87 11.56 22.76
C PRO A 61 -22.11 11.33 21.89
N ASN A 62 -23.28 11.21 22.51
CA ASN A 62 -24.62 11.13 21.89
C ASN A 62 -25.04 12.43 21.13
N LYS A 63 -24.11 13.20 20.57
CA LYS A 63 -24.39 14.50 19.93
C LYS A 63 -23.92 14.53 18.47
N MET A 64 -24.54 13.71 17.62
CA MET A 64 -24.68 14.01 16.19
C MET A 64 -25.98 13.41 15.68
N ARG A 65 -27.09 14.03 16.10
CA ARG A 65 -28.37 13.88 15.43
C ARG A 65 -29.14 15.19 15.56
N GLU A 66 -28.64 16.26 14.95
CA GLU A 66 -29.39 17.49 14.72
C GLU A 66 -28.63 18.36 13.70
N THR A 67 -29.38 19.00 12.79
CA THR A 67 -28.97 19.82 11.62
C THR A 67 -28.88 19.13 10.25
N TYR A 68 -29.99 18.50 9.84
CA TYR A 68 -30.53 18.73 8.50
C TYR A 68 -31.98 19.21 8.65
N PRO A 69 -32.42 20.29 7.97
CA PRO A 69 -33.80 20.75 8.07
C PRO A 69 -34.75 19.70 7.45
N PRO A 70 -35.89 19.40 8.09
CA PRO A 70 -36.81 18.36 7.63
C PRO A 70 -37.61 18.88 6.43
N THR A 71 -37.65 18.08 5.35
CA THR A 71 -38.81 18.12 4.46
C THR A 71 -39.84 17.15 5.03
N GLU A 72 -41.03 17.70 5.19
CA GLU A 72 -42.18 17.23 5.94
C GLU A 72 -42.85 16.03 5.24
N ILE A 73 -42.73 14.83 5.83
CA ILE A 73 -43.60 13.69 5.55
C ILE A 73 -43.86 12.97 6.88
N ASP A 74 -45.15 12.75 7.14
CA ASP A 74 -45.76 12.21 8.35
C ASP A 74 -45.02 11.04 9.02
N LYS A 75 -44.92 11.14 10.35
CA LYS A 75 -44.56 10.00 11.21
C LYS A 75 -45.71 8.98 11.24
N PRO A 76 -45.38 7.67 11.24
CA PRO A 76 -46.06 6.77 12.16
C PRO A 76 -45.09 5.82 12.93
N PRO A 77 -45.59 5.12 13.96
CA PRO A 77 -44.79 4.63 15.08
C PRO A 77 -44.24 3.21 14.91
N PHE A 78 -43.31 2.86 15.81
CA PHE A 78 -42.92 1.54 16.35
C PHE A 78 -43.11 0.26 15.50
N ILE A 79 -42.01 -0.51 15.40
CA ILE A 79 -41.86 -1.93 15.06
C ILE A 79 -43.12 -2.59 14.43
N ARG A 80 -43.13 -2.69 13.09
CA ARG A 80 -43.94 -3.66 12.35
C ARG A 80 -43.08 -4.41 11.34
N ALA A 81 -43.11 -5.73 11.43
CA ALA A 81 -42.80 -6.59 10.29
C ALA A 81 -43.79 -6.27 9.17
N SER A 82 -43.31 -5.85 8.00
CA SER A 82 -44.15 -5.59 6.83
C SER A 82 -43.96 -6.71 5.83
N LEU A 83 -44.92 -7.65 5.79
CA LEU A 83 -45.18 -8.44 4.59
C LEU A 83 -45.92 -7.55 3.60
N ARG A 84 -45.32 -7.25 2.45
CA ARG A 84 -46.04 -6.73 1.28
C ARG A 84 -46.02 -7.77 0.18
N SER A 85 -47.21 -8.30 -0.11
CA SER A 85 -47.55 -8.96 -1.36
C SER A 85 -47.84 -7.86 -2.40
N SER A 86 -47.16 -7.89 -3.55
CA SER A 86 -47.46 -7.01 -4.67
C SER A 86 -47.77 -7.84 -5.92
N THR A 87 -49.02 -7.74 -6.39
CA THR A 87 -49.45 -8.11 -7.74
C THR A 87 -49.03 -7.02 -8.75
N PRO A 88 -48.72 -7.36 -10.01
CA PRO A 88 -48.28 -6.39 -11.00
C PRO A 88 -49.46 -5.76 -11.76
N VAL A 89 -49.41 -4.44 -11.95
CA VAL A 89 -50.19 -3.71 -12.97
C VAL A 89 -49.28 -3.43 -14.15
N VAL A 90 -49.72 -3.87 -15.33
CA VAL A 90 -49.07 -3.69 -16.62
C VAL A 90 -49.32 -2.27 -17.13
N ALA A 91 -48.27 -1.56 -17.54
CA ALA A 91 -48.39 -0.46 -18.49
C ALA A 91 -47.13 -0.42 -19.38
N ALA A 92 -47.36 -0.62 -20.67
CA ALA A 92 -46.35 -0.60 -21.72
C ALA A 92 -45.97 0.83 -22.12
N ALA A 93 -44.68 1.05 -22.38
CA ALA A 93 -44.24 2.15 -23.23
C ALA A 93 -42.93 1.74 -23.93
N THR A 94 -43.08 1.43 -25.22
CA THR A 94 -42.02 1.10 -26.16
C THR A 94 -41.23 2.35 -26.54
N ARG A 95 -39.90 2.34 -26.39
CA ARG A 95 -39.00 3.20 -27.17
C ARG A 95 -37.80 2.40 -27.64
N THR A 96 -37.76 2.22 -28.94
CA THR A 96 -36.72 1.57 -29.74
C THR A 96 -35.52 2.51 -29.84
N ALA A 97 -34.33 2.03 -29.45
CA ALA A 97 -33.06 2.66 -29.77
C ALA A 97 -32.15 1.59 -30.39
N THR A 98 -31.91 1.75 -31.69
CA THR A 98 -31.03 0.96 -32.52
C THR A 98 -29.58 1.26 -32.14
N ILE A 99 -28.81 0.23 -31.76
CA ILE A 99 -27.35 0.33 -31.59
C ILE A 99 -26.71 -0.71 -32.50
N GLU A 100 -25.89 -0.21 -33.43
CA GLU A 100 -24.97 -0.93 -34.31
C GLU A 100 -24.05 -1.87 -33.52
N LYS A 101 -23.95 -3.11 -33.97
CA LYS A 101 -23.01 -4.11 -33.46
C LYS A 101 -21.79 -4.17 -34.37
N ASP A 102 -20.68 -3.62 -33.90
CA ASP A 102 -19.38 -3.94 -34.44
C ASP A 102 -18.88 -5.32 -33.96
N LYS A 103 -18.33 -6.03 -34.93
CA LYS A 103 -18.10 -7.46 -34.96
C LYS A 103 -16.66 -7.75 -34.52
N ILE A 104 -16.45 -8.09 -33.24
CA ILE A 104 -15.14 -8.56 -32.75
C ILE A 104 -15.12 -10.09 -32.79
N THR A 105 -14.44 -10.62 -33.81
CA THR A 105 -14.14 -12.03 -34.03
C THR A 105 -13.14 -12.52 -32.98
N THR A 106 -13.60 -13.32 -32.02
CA THR A 106 -12.71 -14.01 -31.07
C THR A 106 -12.53 -15.44 -31.53
N SER A 107 -11.30 -15.79 -31.94
CA SER A 107 -10.92 -17.14 -32.37
C SER A 107 -10.80 -18.06 -31.17
N THR A 108 -11.71 -19.03 -31.04
CA THR A 108 -11.66 -20.09 -30.04
C THR A 108 -10.86 -21.27 -30.60
N MET A 109 -9.80 -21.67 -29.91
CA MET A 109 -9.04 -22.87 -30.23
C MET A 109 -9.87 -24.12 -29.89
N ASN A 110 -10.05 -24.95 -30.91
CA ASN A 110 -10.71 -26.25 -30.90
C ASN A 110 -9.81 -27.30 -30.21
N VAL A 111 -10.30 -27.96 -29.16
CA VAL A 111 -9.71 -29.20 -28.63
C VAL A 111 -10.72 -30.31 -28.81
N ASN A 112 -10.41 -31.22 -29.72
CA ASN A 112 -11.15 -32.45 -29.99
C ASN A 112 -11.03 -33.40 -28.78
N ASN A 113 -12.16 -33.90 -28.30
CA ASN A 113 -12.23 -35.18 -27.60
C ASN A 113 -13.48 -35.93 -28.07
N SER A 114 -13.26 -36.82 -29.03
CA SER A 114 -14.18 -37.88 -29.44
C SER A 114 -13.86 -39.15 -28.65
N ALA A 115 -14.92 -39.82 -28.17
CA ALA A 115 -15.06 -41.26 -27.89
C ALA A 115 -15.67 -41.55 -26.52
N LEU A 116 -16.99 -41.78 -26.48
CA LEU A 116 -17.64 -42.98 -25.93
C LEU A 116 -19.16 -42.74 -25.91
N LYS A 117 -19.80 -43.18 -27.00
CA LYS A 117 -21.21 -43.59 -27.02
C LYS A 117 -21.23 -45.10 -26.78
N ASN A 118 -21.97 -45.57 -25.77
CA ASN A 118 -23.07 -46.52 -25.97
C ASN A 118 -23.69 -46.98 -24.65
N SER A 119 -25.03 -47.07 -24.71
CA SER A 119 -25.92 -47.97 -23.96
C SER A 119 -26.14 -47.74 -22.46
N SER A 120 -27.34 -47.30 -22.10
CA SER A 120 -28.29 -48.08 -21.28
C SER A 120 -29.57 -47.27 -21.04
N ALA A 121 -30.61 -47.57 -21.82
CA ALA A 121 -31.96 -47.15 -21.57
C ALA A 121 -32.44 -47.78 -20.25
N THR A 122 -32.60 -46.96 -19.21
CA THR A 122 -33.16 -47.39 -17.93
C THR A 122 -34.19 -46.36 -17.48
N ASN A 123 -35.46 -46.78 -17.57
CA ASN A 123 -36.65 -46.28 -16.88
C ASN A 123 -36.55 -44.89 -16.24
N GLN A 124 -36.99 -43.88 -16.99
CA GLN A 124 -37.38 -42.57 -16.47
C GLN A 124 -38.60 -42.74 -15.55
N SER A 125 -38.38 -43.05 -14.27
CA SER A 125 -39.34 -42.65 -13.24
C SER A 125 -39.20 -41.14 -13.08
N SER A 126 -40.19 -40.40 -13.57
CA SER A 126 -40.37 -38.97 -13.33
C SER A 126 -40.64 -38.71 -11.84
N SER A 127 -39.62 -38.92 -11.00
CA SER A 127 -39.65 -38.39 -9.64
C SER A 127 -39.62 -36.87 -9.79
N ASN A 128 -40.75 -36.22 -9.51
CA ASN A 128 -40.87 -34.78 -9.31
C ASN A 128 -39.96 -34.36 -8.13
N GLN A 129 -38.64 -34.36 -8.36
CA GLN A 129 -37.69 -33.72 -7.48
C GLN A 129 -37.97 -32.23 -7.61
N THR A 130 -38.75 -31.71 -6.66
CA THR A 130 -38.82 -30.29 -6.38
C THR A 130 -37.39 -29.82 -6.17
N THR A 131 -36.83 -29.18 -7.20
CA THR A 131 -35.48 -28.61 -7.15
C THR A 131 -35.47 -27.65 -5.97
N ALA A 132 -34.72 -28.00 -4.92
CA ALA A 132 -34.65 -27.19 -3.71
C ALA A 132 -34.37 -25.74 -4.10
N THR A 133 -35.20 -24.81 -3.62
CA THR A 133 -35.08 -23.40 -4.00
C THR A 133 -33.72 -22.87 -3.57
N LYS A 134 -32.95 -22.36 -4.55
CA LYS A 134 -31.64 -21.75 -4.29
C LYS A 134 -31.82 -20.53 -3.36
N ARG A 135 -31.04 -20.51 -2.27
CA ARG A 135 -31.01 -19.45 -1.25
C ARG A 135 -29.72 -18.63 -1.33
N TYR A 136 -29.79 -17.39 -0.88
CA TYR A 136 -28.75 -16.38 -1.05
C TYR A 136 -28.45 -15.65 0.26
N LEU A 137 -27.20 -15.21 0.39
CA LEU A 137 -26.73 -14.32 1.44
C LEU A 137 -25.91 -13.21 0.78
N ILE A 138 -26.44 -11.98 0.81
CA ILE A 138 -25.92 -10.86 0.02
C ILE A 138 -25.31 -9.82 0.94
N TYR A 139 -24.01 -9.56 0.82
CA TYR A 139 -23.39 -8.41 1.49
C TYR A 139 -23.83 -7.13 0.80
N VAL A 140 -24.29 -6.13 1.57
CA VAL A 140 -24.77 -4.86 1.03
C VAL A 140 -23.97 -3.68 1.60
N CYS A 141 -23.47 -2.84 0.69
CA CYS A 141 -22.96 -1.51 0.97
C CYS A 141 -23.33 -0.54 -0.16
N ASP A 142 -24.44 0.16 0.02
CA ASP A 142 -24.94 1.18 -0.91
C ASP A 142 -25.05 2.54 -0.22
N HIS A 143 -25.49 3.57 -0.94
CA HIS A 143 -25.61 4.93 -0.39
C HIS A 143 -26.74 5.08 0.64
N LYS A 144 -27.51 4.02 0.93
CA LYS A 144 -28.59 4.05 1.95
C LYS A 144 -28.02 3.92 3.37
N SER A 145 -26.79 3.45 3.53
CA SER A 145 -26.19 3.25 4.85
C SER A 145 -24.70 3.57 4.86
N TYR A 146 -24.23 4.14 5.96
CA TYR A 146 -22.80 4.32 6.20
C TYR A 146 -22.07 2.97 6.34
N CYS A 147 -21.15 2.66 5.43
CA CYS A 147 -20.41 1.39 5.42
C CYS A 147 -18.98 1.44 5.98
N TYR A 148 -18.61 2.49 6.72
CA TYR A 148 -17.25 2.66 7.25
C TYR A 148 -16.15 2.62 6.16
N GLY A 149 -14.89 2.46 6.56
CA GLY A 149 -13.72 2.40 5.68
C GLY A 149 -13.54 1.04 5.00
N ILE A 150 -12.59 0.94 4.07
CA ILE A 150 -12.44 -0.26 3.23
C ILE A 150 -12.08 -1.50 4.06
N GLY A 151 -11.21 -1.37 5.06
CA GLY A 151 -10.82 -2.50 5.91
C GLY A 151 -12.00 -3.10 6.69
N ASP A 152 -12.97 -2.26 7.08
CA ASP A 152 -14.21 -2.68 7.73
C ASP A 152 -15.13 -3.42 6.76
N ARG A 153 -15.24 -2.92 5.52
CA ARG A 153 -16.02 -3.57 4.45
C ARG A 153 -15.45 -4.92 4.06
N GLN A 154 -14.12 -5.02 3.91
CA GLN A 154 -13.44 -6.28 3.61
C GLN A 154 -13.69 -7.33 4.70
N ARG A 155 -13.69 -6.91 5.97
CA ARG A 155 -13.98 -7.77 7.12
C ARG A 155 -15.44 -8.24 7.14
N GLY A 156 -16.38 -7.34 6.85
CA GLY A 156 -17.79 -7.67 6.70
C GLY A 156 -18.02 -8.66 5.55
N LEU A 157 -17.48 -8.37 4.37
CA LEU A 157 -17.54 -9.24 3.18
C LEU A 157 -17.09 -10.67 3.47
N VAL A 158 -15.91 -10.83 4.06
CA VAL A 158 -15.38 -12.16 4.42
C VAL A 158 -16.27 -12.84 5.47
N SER A 159 -16.81 -12.11 6.44
CA SER A 159 -17.69 -12.68 7.47
C SER A 159 -19.00 -13.20 6.88
N VAL A 160 -19.61 -12.44 5.97
CA VAL A 160 -20.83 -12.86 5.26
C VAL A 160 -20.53 -14.04 4.34
N TYR A 161 -19.38 -14.05 3.66
CA TYR A 161 -18.97 -15.19 2.84
C TYR A 161 -18.84 -16.48 3.66
N LEU A 162 -18.15 -16.44 4.81
CA LEU A 162 -18.02 -17.60 5.69
C LEU A 162 -19.38 -18.09 6.20
N LEU A 163 -20.28 -17.17 6.54
CA LEU A 163 -21.65 -17.52 6.94
C LEU A 163 -22.44 -18.15 5.79
N ALA A 164 -22.26 -17.69 4.55
CA ALA A 164 -22.89 -18.28 3.37
C ALA A 164 -22.44 -19.74 3.15
N GLU A 165 -21.14 -20.01 3.27
CA GLU A 165 -20.57 -21.35 3.11
C GLU A 165 -21.16 -22.34 4.12
N ILE A 166 -21.18 -22.00 5.42
CA ILE A 166 -21.65 -22.94 6.47
C ILE A 166 -23.18 -23.09 6.50
N THR A 167 -23.92 -22.14 5.92
CA THR A 167 -25.39 -22.19 5.80
C THR A 167 -25.86 -22.76 4.46
N ASN A 168 -24.94 -23.14 3.58
CA ASN A 168 -25.21 -23.60 2.21
C ASN A 168 -26.05 -22.61 1.39
N ARG A 169 -25.68 -21.32 1.45
CA ARG A 169 -26.30 -20.24 0.67
C ARG A 169 -25.33 -19.73 -0.39
N SER A 170 -25.87 -19.30 -1.52
CA SER A 170 -25.09 -18.60 -2.55
C SER A 170 -24.70 -17.22 -2.03
N PHE A 171 -23.41 -16.93 -1.99
CA PHE A 171 -22.89 -15.63 -1.58
C PHE A 171 -22.97 -14.62 -2.73
N GLY A 172 -23.36 -13.38 -2.42
CA GLY A 172 -23.34 -12.28 -3.39
C GLY A 172 -22.90 -10.95 -2.77
N ILE A 173 -22.51 -10.00 -3.63
CA ILE A 173 -22.06 -8.67 -3.21
C ILE A 173 -22.86 -7.60 -3.96
N ILE A 174 -23.47 -6.68 -3.22
CA ILE A 174 -24.01 -5.42 -3.74
C ILE A 174 -23.27 -4.29 -3.04
N MET A 175 -22.22 -3.78 -3.67
CA MET A 175 -21.44 -2.67 -3.13
C MET A 175 -21.32 -1.55 -4.16
N THR A 176 -22.19 -0.56 -4.03
CA THR A 176 -22.33 0.55 -4.98
C THR A 176 -21.85 1.89 -4.44
N SER A 177 -21.62 1.99 -3.11
CA SER A 177 -21.11 3.21 -2.48
C SER A 177 -19.69 3.01 -1.97
N PRO A 178 -18.80 4.03 -2.07
CA PRO A 178 -18.99 5.29 -2.80
C PRO A 178 -18.91 5.14 -4.33
N SER A 179 -18.49 3.96 -4.81
CA SER A 179 -18.45 3.61 -6.23
C SER A 179 -18.69 2.12 -6.39
N ASN A 180 -18.98 1.68 -7.62
CA ASN A 180 -19.30 0.31 -7.92
C ASN A 180 -18.07 -0.59 -7.75
N PHE A 181 -18.15 -1.52 -6.80
CA PHE A 181 -17.05 -2.42 -6.46
C PHE A 181 -16.63 -3.32 -7.64
N THR A 182 -17.54 -3.63 -8.57
CA THR A 182 -17.24 -4.45 -9.75
C THR A 182 -16.32 -3.77 -10.76
N GLU A 183 -16.12 -2.44 -10.67
CA GLU A 183 -15.12 -1.74 -11.46
C GLU A 183 -13.68 -2.14 -11.07
N PHE A 184 -13.49 -2.55 -9.81
CA PHE A 184 -12.17 -2.76 -9.22
C PHE A 184 -11.85 -4.23 -8.93
N PHE A 185 -12.88 -5.02 -8.62
CA PHE A 185 -12.75 -6.45 -8.40
C PHE A 185 -13.79 -7.23 -9.20
N LYS A 186 -13.39 -8.41 -9.67
CA LYS A 186 -14.27 -9.40 -10.27
C LYS A 186 -14.25 -10.69 -9.46
N PRO A 187 -15.26 -11.56 -9.62
CA PRO A 187 -15.24 -12.92 -9.06
C PRO A 187 -13.93 -13.67 -9.34
N ASN A 188 -13.49 -14.46 -8.36
CA ASN A 188 -12.45 -15.46 -8.55
C ASN A 188 -13.04 -16.88 -8.50
N LEU A 189 -12.88 -17.60 -7.38
CA LEU A 189 -13.39 -18.95 -7.20
C LEU A 189 -14.87 -18.97 -6.76
N VAL A 190 -15.42 -17.81 -6.41
CA VAL A 190 -16.79 -17.64 -5.92
C VAL A 190 -17.51 -16.65 -6.83
N PRO A 191 -18.55 -17.06 -7.59
CA PRO A 191 -19.32 -16.19 -8.48
C PRO A 191 -20.30 -15.34 -7.66
N TRP A 192 -19.80 -14.25 -7.07
CA TRP A 192 -20.59 -13.38 -6.17
C TRP A 192 -21.37 -12.27 -6.91
N ASP A 193 -21.23 -12.18 -8.22
CA ASP A 193 -21.94 -11.27 -9.13
C ASP A 193 -23.33 -11.81 -9.48
N ILE A 194 -24.21 -11.88 -8.49
CA ILE A 194 -25.55 -12.46 -8.67
C ILE A 194 -26.44 -11.52 -9.50
N PRO A 195 -26.99 -11.98 -10.65
CA PRO A 195 -27.93 -11.19 -11.44
C PRO A 195 -29.17 -10.81 -10.65
N LYS A 196 -29.67 -9.60 -10.84
CA LYS A 196 -30.89 -9.11 -10.15
C LYS A 196 -32.10 -10.02 -10.42
N SER A 197 -32.22 -10.57 -11.62
CA SER A 197 -33.29 -11.50 -12.00
C SER A 197 -33.30 -12.79 -11.18
N GLU A 198 -32.15 -13.23 -10.63
CA GLU A 198 -32.10 -14.37 -9.71
C GLU A 198 -32.69 -14.04 -8.34
N LEU A 199 -32.76 -12.76 -7.97
CA LEU A 199 -33.26 -12.30 -6.67
C LEU A 199 -34.72 -11.83 -6.72
N GLU A 200 -35.23 -11.49 -7.91
CA GLU A 200 -36.59 -11.00 -8.10
C GLU A 200 -37.65 -12.06 -7.76
N GLY A 201 -38.71 -11.66 -7.06
CA GLY A 201 -39.81 -12.53 -6.62
C GLY A 201 -39.48 -13.45 -5.44
N LYS A 202 -38.23 -13.48 -4.96
CA LYS A 202 -37.82 -14.29 -3.80
C LYS A 202 -38.21 -13.63 -2.47
N SER A 203 -38.52 -14.46 -1.47
CA SER A 203 -38.70 -13.97 -0.10
C SER A 203 -37.39 -13.36 0.42
N SER A 204 -37.46 -12.21 1.10
CA SER A 204 -36.25 -11.53 1.56
C SER A 204 -36.33 -10.93 2.96
N PHE A 205 -35.17 -10.80 3.60
CA PHE A 205 -34.98 -10.15 4.89
C PHE A 205 -33.67 -9.37 4.90
N GLU A 206 -33.61 -8.26 5.64
CA GLU A 206 -32.40 -7.42 5.74
C GLU A 206 -31.90 -7.36 7.19
N ILE A 207 -30.63 -7.68 7.38
CA ILE A 207 -29.90 -7.58 8.65
C ILE A 207 -28.98 -6.37 8.59
N VAL A 208 -29.16 -5.45 9.54
CA VAL A 208 -28.27 -4.29 9.72
C VAL A 208 -27.48 -4.47 11.01
N ALA A 209 -26.19 -4.76 10.86
CA ALA A 209 -25.26 -5.02 11.95
C ALA A 209 -24.02 -4.14 11.82
N TYR A 210 -24.18 -2.86 12.13
CA TYR A 210 -23.10 -1.86 12.14
C TYR A 210 -22.79 -1.40 13.56
N GLY A 211 -21.51 -1.17 13.82
CA GLY A 211 -21.04 -0.53 15.05
C GLY A 211 -20.90 -1.49 16.24
N PRO A 212 -20.32 -1.05 17.36
CA PRO A 212 -19.80 -1.96 18.38
C PRO A 212 -20.85 -2.80 19.12
N LYS A 213 -22.14 -2.47 19.04
CA LYS A 213 -23.19 -3.04 19.91
C LYS A 213 -24.10 -4.07 19.25
N VAL A 214 -23.83 -4.51 18.02
CA VAL A 214 -24.71 -5.47 17.34
C VAL A 214 -24.19 -6.90 17.52
N HIS A 215 -24.86 -7.66 18.39
CA HIS A 215 -24.64 -9.10 18.57
C HIS A 215 -25.79 -9.86 17.92
N LEU A 216 -25.49 -10.63 16.87
CA LEU A 216 -26.47 -11.47 16.18
C LEU A 216 -26.65 -12.85 16.82
N GLY A 217 -25.94 -13.16 17.91
CA GLY A 217 -25.98 -14.49 18.54
C GLY A 217 -25.44 -15.61 17.65
N LEU A 218 -24.56 -15.30 16.68
CA LEU A 218 -24.09 -16.27 15.67
C LEU A 218 -23.27 -17.44 16.23
N HIS A 219 -22.94 -17.44 17.52
CA HIS A 219 -22.29 -18.56 18.21
C HIS A 219 -23.30 -19.62 18.70
N GLU A 220 -24.58 -19.29 18.76
CA GLU A 220 -25.62 -20.15 19.33
C GLU A 220 -26.75 -20.47 18.35
N ILE A 221 -27.15 -19.52 17.50
CA ILE A 221 -28.35 -19.69 16.68
C ILE A 221 -28.13 -20.63 15.49
N ASP A 222 -29.18 -21.35 15.09
CA ASP A 222 -29.32 -21.87 13.74
C ASP A 222 -29.85 -20.75 12.83
N PHE A 223 -28.93 -20.06 12.16
CA PHE A 223 -29.19 -19.02 11.18
C PHE A 223 -30.26 -19.39 10.14
N ASN A 224 -30.29 -20.64 9.64
CA ASN A 224 -31.29 -21.05 8.65
C ASN A 224 -32.69 -21.21 9.22
N LYS A 225 -32.81 -21.46 10.53
CA LYS A 225 -34.09 -21.49 11.25
C LYS A 225 -34.57 -20.08 11.57
N VAL A 226 -33.66 -19.19 12.00
CA VAL A 226 -33.99 -17.80 12.36
C VAL A 226 -34.30 -16.95 11.11
N TYR A 227 -33.57 -17.16 10.02
CA TYR A 227 -33.72 -16.43 8.76
C TYR A 227 -34.07 -17.39 7.60
N PRO A 228 -35.31 -17.92 7.56
CA PRO A 228 -35.72 -18.93 6.58
C PRO A 228 -35.88 -18.39 5.15
N GLN A 229 -35.79 -17.06 4.96
CA GLN A 229 -36.00 -16.39 3.68
C GLN A 229 -35.01 -16.85 2.60
N ASP A 230 -35.45 -16.79 1.35
CA ASP A 230 -34.63 -17.17 0.20
C ASP A 230 -33.44 -16.22 0.02
N VAL A 231 -33.60 -14.93 0.32
CA VAL A 231 -32.53 -13.93 0.20
C VAL A 231 -32.38 -13.19 1.52
N VAL A 232 -31.19 -13.24 2.11
CA VAL A 232 -30.87 -12.43 3.30
C VAL A 232 -29.82 -11.39 2.93
N TYR A 233 -30.21 -10.12 2.97
CA TYR A 233 -29.31 -8.98 2.77
C TYR A 233 -28.62 -8.64 4.09
N VAL A 234 -27.31 -8.45 4.07
CA VAL A 234 -26.51 -8.26 5.27
C VAL A 234 -25.63 -7.03 5.12
N ARG A 235 -25.87 -6.04 5.98
CA ARG A 235 -25.06 -4.85 6.11
C ARG A 235 -24.22 -4.96 7.37
N THR A 236 -22.91 -5.13 7.24
CA THR A 236 -22.06 -5.27 8.42
C THR A 236 -20.62 -4.81 8.23
N ASN A 237 -20.00 -4.39 9.32
CA ASN A 237 -18.56 -4.22 9.45
C ASN A 237 -17.93 -5.22 10.42
N HIS A 238 -18.68 -6.21 10.92
CA HIS A 238 -18.22 -7.11 11.97
C HIS A 238 -17.35 -8.26 11.43
N LYS A 239 -16.64 -8.89 12.37
CA LYS A 239 -15.80 -10.06 12.17
C LYS A 239 -16.46 -11.26 12.86
N TRP A 240 -17.23 -12.05 12.12
CA TRP A 240 -18.00 -13.16 12.72
C TRP A 240 -17.24 -14.47 12.78
N GLN A 241 -16.03 -14.54 12.22
CA GLN A 241 -15.28 -15.80 12.12
C GLN A 241 -15.16 -16.57 13.45
N PHE A 242 -15.01 -15.88 14.59
CA PHE A 242 -14.90 -16.55 15.90
C PHE A 242 -16.25 -17.15 16.32
N ASP A 243 -17.32 -16.35 16.26
CA ASP A 243 -18.67 -16.80 16.58
C ASP A 243 -19.08 -18.01 15.71
N LEU A 244 -18.80 -17.93 14.41
CA LEU A 244 -19.13 -19.00 13.47
C LEU A 244 -18.34 -20.29 13.75
N LEU A 245 -17.04 -20.19 14.06
CA LEU A 245 -16.19 -21.35 14.38
C LEU A 245 -16.61 -22.05 15.69
N ASN A 246 -17.19 -21.32 16.63
CA ASN A 246 -17.66 -21.87 17.91
C ASN A 246 -19.12 -22.33 17.88
N ASN A 247 -19.85 -22.05 16.80
CA ASN A 247 -21.25 -22.44 16.70
C ASN A 247 -21.40 -23.95 16.50
N HIS A 248 -22.03 -24.62 17.47
CA HIS A 248 -22.23 -26.07 17.47
C HIS A 248 -23.08 -26.59 16.29
N HIS A 249 -23.91 -25.76 15.66
CA HIS A 249 -24.68 -26.12 14.45
C HIS A 249 -23.83 -26.13 13.16
N TYR A 250 -22.67 -25.45 13.18
CA TYR A 250 -21.91 -25.14 11.97
C TYR A 250 -20.43 -25.51 12.01
N ARG A 251 -19.84 -25.74 13.19
CA ARG A 251 -18.40 -26.02 13.35
C ARG A 251 -17.90 -27.15 12.43
N ASP A 252 -18.74 -28.15 12.17
CA ASP A 252 -18.41 -29.33 11.35
C ASP A 252 -18.77 -29.13 9.85
N LYS A 253 -19.41 -28.01 9.49
CA LYS A 253 -19.82 -27.67 8.11
C LYS A 253 -18.81 -26.77 7.40
N PHE A 254 -17.76 -26.35 8.09
CA PHE A 254 -16.70 -25.55 7.48
C PHE A 254 -15.98 -26.33 6.37
N PRO A 255 -15.82 -25.75 5.17
CA PRO A 255 -15.18 -26.43 4.06
C PRO A 255 -13.69 -26.65 4.33
N ALA A 256 -13.07 -27.64 3.69
CA ALA A 256 -11.68 -28.03 3.98
C ALA A 256 -10.67 -26.86 3.88
N TRP A 257 -10.91 -25.90 2.98
CA TRP A 257 -10.03 -24.74 2.78
C TRP A 257 -9.97 -23.78 3.98
N THR A 258 -10.96 -23.81 4.90
CA THR A 258 -10.96 -22.97 6.11
C THR A 258 -10.17 -23.59 7.26
N LYS A 259 -9.69 -24.84 7.11
CA LYS A 259 -8.83 -25.54 8.09
C LYS A 259 -7.40 -25.00 8.08
N VAL A 260 -7.28 -23.69 8.13
CA VAL A 260 -6.05 -22.92 8.28
C VAL A 260 -6.06 -22.23 9.64
N PRO A 261 -4.91 -21.82 10.18
CA PRO A 261 -4.90 -20.99 11.38
C PRO A 261 -5.82 -19.78 11.21
N THR A 262 -6.59 -19.42 12.24
CA THR A 262 -7.61 -18.35 12.18
C THR A 262 -7.05 -17.02 11.66
N TRP A 263 -5.75 -16.76 11.83
CA TRP A 263 -5.08 -15.55 11.33
C TRP A 263 -4.92 -15.51 9.81
N LYS A 264 -4.90 -16.67 9.16
CA LYS A 264 -4.88 -16.81 7.70
C LYS A 264 -6.27 -16.84 7.07
N LEU A 265 -7.31 -17.10 7.85
CA LEU A 265 -8.66 -17.32 7.31
C LEU A 265 -9.15 -16.15 6.44
N PHE A 266 -8.91 -14.91 6.89
CA PHE A 266 -9.23 -13.72 6.09
C PHE A 266 -8.53 -13.72 4.74
N GLN A 267 -7.24 -14.07 4.72
CA GLN A 267 -6.39 -14.01 3.53
C GLN A 267 -6.84 -15.02 2.49
N VAL A 268 -7.07 -16.26 2.94
CA VAL A 268 -7.56 -17.35 2.09
C VAL A 268 -8.95 -17.00 1.57
N ALA A 269 -9.87 -16.57 2.43
CA ALA A 269 -11.21 -16.18 2.00
C ALA A 269 -11.19 -15.02 0.99
N TRP A 270 -10.38 -13.98 1.24
CA TRP A 270 -10.26 -12.85 0.33
C TRP A 270 -9.74 -13.25 -1.05
N LEU A 271 -8.69 -14.06 -1.11
CA LEU A 271 -8.12 -14.53 -2.38
C LEU A 271 -9.06 -15.48 -3.14
N ARG A 272 -9.97 -16.18 -2.45
CA ARG A 272 -11.04 -16.97 -3.10
C ARG A 272 -12.14 -16.09 -3.69
N LEU A 273 -12.43 -14.96 -3.05
CA LEU A 273 -13.48 -14.03 -3.48
C LEU A 273 -13.02 -13.14 -4.63
N MET A 274 -11.83 -12.56 -4.52
CA MET A 274 -11.49 -11.36 -5.29
C MET A 274 -10.39 -11.62 -6.31
N THR A 275 -10.61 -11.18 -7.55
CA THR A 275 -9.55 -10.94 -8.53
C THR A 275 -9.56 -9.45 -8.90
N PRO A 276 -8.43 -8.72 -8.83
CA PRO A 276 -8.33 -7.36 -9.32
C PRO A 276 -8.74 -7.26 -10.80
N THR A 277 -9.49 -6.23 -11.17
CA THR A 277 -9.80 -5.96 -12.59
C THR A 277 -8.57 -5.46 -13.33
N LYS A 278 -8.64 -5.49 -14.67
CA LYS A 278 -7.61 -4.87 -15.52
C LYS A 278 -7.48 -3.38 -15.24
N THR A 279 -8.61 -2.70 -14.97
CA THR A 279 -8.64 -1.28 -14.63
C THR A 279 -7.86 -0.99 -13.34
N LEU A 280 -8.19 -1.66 -12.24
CA LEU A 280 -7.46 -1.48 -10.97
C LEU A 280 -5.96 -1.80 -11.12
N ARG A 281 -5.64 -2.85 -11.89
CA ARG A 281 -4.24 -3.20 -12.15
C ARG A 281 -3.52 -2.18 -13.02
N HIS A 282 -4.17 -1.65 -14.04
CA HIS A 282 -3.60 -0.62 -14.90
C HIS A 282 -3.32 0.66 -14.11
N GLU A 283 -4.27 1.13 -13.30
CA GLU A 283 -4.08 2.29 -12.41
C GLU A 283 -2.88 2.12 -11.47
N LEU A 284 -2.71 0.91 -10.88
CA LEU A 284 -1.52 0.58 -10.10
C LEU A 284 -0.25 0.62 -10.96
N ASN A 285 -0.27 0.01 -12.14
CA ASN A 285 0.88 -0.08 -13.02
C ASN A 285 1.37 1.31 -13.45
N GLU A 286 0.48 2.27 -13.71
CA GLU A 286 0.86 3.65 -14.02
C GLU A 286 1.67 4.30 -12.88
N ILE A 287 1.25 4.10 -11.63
CA ILE A 287 2.01 4.59 -10.47
C ILE A 287 3.39 3.93 -10.41
N LEU A 288 3.46 2.61 -10.59
CA LEU A 288 4.71 1.86 -10.51
C LEU A 288 5.67 2.20 -11.67
N VAL A 289 5.14 2.46 -12.86
CA VAL A 289 5.92 2.91 -14.02
C VAL A 289 6.55 4.26 -13.74
N ASN A 290 5.78 5.22 -13.19
CA ASN A 290 6.33 6.52 -12.82
C ASN A 290 7.45 6.41 -11.78
N ILE A 291 7.27 5.57 -10.75
CA ILE A 291 8.30 5.29 -9.74
C ILE A 291 9.56 4.70 -10.38
N VAL A 292 9.42 3.69 -11.25
CA VAL A 292 10.57 3.07 -11.94
C VAL A 292 11.25 4.04 -12.90
N GLN A 293 10.49 4.94 -13.50
CA GLN A 293 11.06 5.98 -14.35
C GLN A 293 11.93 6.93 -13.52
N ASP A 294 11.41 7.43 -12.39
CA ASP A 294 12.17 8.27 -11.47
C ASP A 294 13.45 7.56 -10.99
N MET A 295 13.37 6.27 -10.62
CA MET A 295 14.53 5.47 -10.26
C MET A 295 15.57 5.35 -11.40
N SER A 296 15.09 5.18 -12.64
CA SER A 296 15.96 5.07 -13.82
C SER A 296 16.66 6.39 -14.14
N ASP A 297 15.97 7.50 -13.92
CA ASP A 297 16.45 8.84 -14.20
C ASP A 297 17.50 9.24 -13.20
N GLU A 298 17.22 8.95 -11.93
CA GLU A 298 18.15 9.09 -10.85
C GLU A 298 19.45 8.30 -11.11
N TYR A 299 19.32 7.04 -11.52
CA TYR A 299 20.46 6.20 -11.90
C TYR A 299 21.24 6.78 -13.10
N THR A 300 20.54 7.31 -14.10
CA THR A 300 21.16 7.93 -15.29
C THR A 300 21.96 9.18 -14.92
N VAL A 301 21.39 10.08 -14.11
CA VAL A 301 22.10 11.26 -13.59
C VAL A 301 23.34 10.83 -12.82
N TRP A 302 23.22 9.83 -11.95
CA TRP A 302 24.37 9.31 -11.21
C TRP A 302 25.48 8.80 -12.13
N GLN A 303 25.14 8.04 -13.19
CA GLN A 303 26.12 7.55 -14.15
C GLN A 303 26.84 8.70 -14.87
N LEU A 304 26.08 9.70 -15.34
CA LEU A 304 26.65 10.88 -16.01
C LEU A 304 27.61 11.63 -15.10
N LEU A 305 27.23 11.90 -13.85
CA LEU A 305 28.07 12.60 -12.88
C LEU A 305 29.32 11.81 -12.48
N ASN A 306 29.20 10.49 -12.42
CA ASN A 306 30.33 9.62 -12.12
C ASN A 306 31.34 9.56 -13.29
N GLU A 307 30.84 9.53 -14.53
CA GLU A 307 31.68 9.57 -15.74
C GLU A 307 32.41 10.90 -15.90
N THR A 308 31.76 12.02 -15.60
CA THR A 308 32.38 13.35 -15.68
C THR A 308 33.31 13.64 -14.50
N LYS A 309 33.39 12.74 -13.51
CA LYS A 309 34.08 12.95 -12.22
C LYS A 309 33.61 14.20 -11.48
N CYS A 310 32.40 14.66 -11.78
CA CYS A 310 31.78 15.86 -11.20
C CYS A 310 31.77 15.83 -9.67
N CYS A 311 31.43 14.67 -9.09
CA CYS A 311 31.40 14.47 -7.65
C CYS A 311 32.66 13.74 -7.12
N GLY A 312 33.65 13.47 -7.98
CA GLY A 312 34.84 12.67 -7.66
C GLY A 312 36.03 13.51 -7.17
N ASN A 313 36.11 14.77 -7.58
CA ASN A 313 37.08 15.69 -7.03
C ASN A 313 36.52 16.22 -5.71
N LYS A 314 36.85 15.51 -4.62
CA LYS A 314 36.73 15.99 -3.24
C LYS A 314 37.01 17.49 -3.25
N TYR A 315 36.01 18.25 -2.81
CA TYR A 315 36.12 19.57 -2.20
C TYR A 315 37.53 20.13 -2.26
N ILE A 316 37.73 21.24 -2.99
CA ILE A 316 38.79 22.19 -2.65
C ILE A 316 38.81 22.22 -1.13
N ASN A 317 39.92 21.77 -0.53
CA ASN A 317 39.93 21.38 0.88
C ASN A 317 39.76 22.64 1.72
N VAL A 318 38.52 23.11 1.96
CA VAL A 318 38.22 24.37 2.64
C VAL A 318 38.77 24.36 4.06
N SER A 319 39.10 23.18 4.61
CA SER A 319 39.82 23.07 5.87
C SER A 319 41.24 23.66 5.84
N SER A 320 41.85 23.88 4.65
CA SER A 320 43.10 24.65 4.51
C SER A 320 42.90 26.17 4.70
N CYS A 321 41.65 26.65 4.74
CA CYS A 321 41.31 28.05 5.03
C CYS A 321 40.95 28.28 6.50
N ASN A 322 40.79 27.23 7.32
CA ASN A 322 40.54 27.39 8.75
C ASN A 322 41.82 27.90 9.43
N ASN A 323 41.71 29.03 10.15
CA ASN A 323 42.77 29.75 10.87
C ASN A 323 43.77 30.58 10.05
N LYS A 324 43.56 30.76 8.74
CA LYS A 324 44.25 31.84 8.01
C LYS A 324 43.30 33.02 7.86
N THR A 325 43.66 34.17 8.44
CA THR A 325 43.17 35.46 7.95
C THR A 325 43.61 35.57 6.51
N CYS A 326 42.75 35.14 5.59
CA CYS A 326 42.99 35.31 4.16
C CYS A 326 42.96 36.82 3.91
N ASN A 327 44.11 37.43 3.64
CA ASN A 327 44.11 38.78 3.09
C ASN A 327 43.29 38.73 1.79
N ALA A 328 42.54 39.79 1.49
CA ALA A 328 41.63 39.82 0.33
C ALA A 328 42.29 39.40 -0.99
N SER A 329 43.62 39.55 -1.12
CA SER A 329 44.42 39.07 -2.25
C SER A 329 44.49 37.54 -2.38
N GLU A 330 44.54 36.77 -1.28
CA GLU A 330 44.61 35.29 -1.32
C GLU A 330 43.25 34.65 -1.65
N LEU A 331 42.15 35.31 -1.27
CA LEU A 331 40.78 34.92 -1.65
C LEU A 331 40.53 35.14 -3.14
N ILE A 332 41.08 36.20 -3.72
CA ILE A 332 41.08 36.44 -5.17
C ILE A 332 41.90 35.39 -5.90
N ASP A 333 43.07 35.00 -5.39
CA ASP A 333 43.84 33.92 -5.99
C ASP A 333 43.11 32.58 -5.91
N LEU A 334 42.39 32.27 -4.82
CA LEU A 334 41.59 31.04 -4.73
C LEU A 334 40.34 31.07 -5.63
N CYS A 335 39.71 32.23 -5.81
CA CYS A 335 38.56 32.42 -6.70
C CYS A 335 38.94 32.53 -8.19
N CYS A 336 40.12 33.07 -8.51
CA CYS A 336 40.53 33.39 -9.87
C CYS A 336 41.64 32.44 -10.44
N ASN A 337 42.32 31.61 -9.63
CA ASN A 337 43.18 30.49 -10.10
C ASN A 337 42.41 29.17 -10.29
N LEU A 338 41.18 29.23 -10.80
CA LEU A 338 40.67 28.10 -11.57
C LEU A 338 41.53 28.00 -12.85
N THR A 339 42.23 26.88 -12.99
CA THR A 339 43.16 26.60 -14.10
C THR A 339 42.55 26.98 -15.45
N SER A 340 43.36 27.58 -16.31
CA SER A 340 43.04 28.27 -17.57
C SER A 340 42.19 27.52 -18.61
N SER A 341 41.84 26.25 -18.40
CA SER A 341 41.08 25.44 -19.35
C SER A 341 39.54 25.57 -19.25
N ASN A 342 38.98 26.13 -18.17
CA ASN A 342 37.52 26.18 -17.95
C ASN A 342 36.98 27.59 -17.60
N LYS A 343 37.52 28.65 -18.20
CA LYS A 343 36.99 30.00 -17.97
C LYS A 343 35.82 30.30 -18.92
N THR A 344 34.62 30.53 -18.39
CA THR A 344 33.54 31.22 -19.11
C THR A 344 33.74 32.74 -19.01
N SER A 345 33.32 33.51 -20.01
CA SER A 345 33.55 34.98 -20.03
C SER A 345 32.93 35.69 -18.83
N ASP A 346 31.88 35.13 -18.26
CA ASP A 346 31.13 35.75 -17.16
C ASP A 346 31.83 35.56 -15.80
N ALA A 347 32.57 34.45 -15.61
CA ALA A 347 33.39 34.26 -14.42
C ALA A 347 34.64 35.16 -14.43
N ILE A 348 35.21 35.38 -15.62
CA ILE A 348 36.29 36.36 -15.82
C ILE A 348 35.76 37.77 -15.55
N LYS A 349 34.57 38.11 -16.06
CA LYS A 349 33.96 39.43 -15.87
C LYS A 349 33.60 39.70 -14.40
N ALA A 350 33.12 38.71 -13.66
CA ALA A 350 32.89 38.85 -12.22
C ALA A 350 34.19 38.97 -11.39
N CYS A 351 35.29 38.29 -11.75
CA CYS A 351 36.61 38.53 -11.14
C CYS A 351 37.18 39.91 -11.51
N ASN A 352 36.98 40.36 -12.76
CA ASN A 352 37.57 41.60 -13.26
C ASN A 352 36.80 42.86 -12.86
N ASP A 353 35.48 42.77 -12.68
CA ASP A 353 34.64 43.90 -12.30
C ASP A 353 34.56 44.08 -10.76
N GLY A 354 35.23 43.20 -10.00
CA GLY A 354 35.29 43.20 -8.53
C GLY A 354 36.57 43.80 -7.95
N ALA A 355 36.49 45.09 -7.64
CA ALA A 355 37.43 45.91 -6.89
C ALA A 355 38.23 45.21 -5.75
N CYS A 356 39.55 45.18 -5.91
CA CYS A 356 40.53 45.16 -4.81
C CYS A 356 41.67 46.16 -5.04
N SER A 357 41.37 47.28 -5.69
CA SER A 357 42.20 48.48 -5.63
C SER A 357 41.60 49.44 -4.61
N LYS A 358 42.43 49.88 -3.65
CA LYS A 358 42.06 50.65 -2.46
C LYS A 358 41.39 52.01 -2.74
N GLU A 359 41.31 52.49 -3.97
CA GLU A 359 40.81 53.84 -4.25
C GLU A 359 40.16 53.91 -5.63
N SER A 360 38.83 53.78 -5.69
CA SER A 360 38.04 54.41 -6.75
C SER A 360 36.54 54.24 -6.49
N ASN A 361 35.86 55.38 -6.34
CA ASN A 361 34.40 55.47 -6.36
C ASN A 361 33.88 55.01 -7.73
N VAL A 362 33.28 53.81 -7.81
CA VAL A 362 32.50 53.38 -8.97
C VAL A 362 31.11 52.97 -8.49
N THR A 363 30.12 53.73 -8.95
CA THR A 363 28.69 53.45 -8.86
C THR A 363 28.34 52.29 -9.79
N GLY A 364 28.17 51.09 -9.25
CA GLY A 364 27.83 49.90 -10.04
C GLY A 364 27.49 48.62 -9.26
N CYS A 365 27.15 48.72 -7.98
CA CYS A 365 26.72 47.59 -7.15
C CYS A 365 25.27 47.81 -6.68
N GLU A 366 24.30 47.77 -7.59
CA GLU A 366 22.89 48.02 -7.22
C GLU A 366 22.07 46.77 -6.86
N ASN A 367 22.61 45.55 -6.95
CA ASN A 367 21.79 44.34 -6.75
C ASN A 367 22.27 43.34 -5.67
N ILE A 368 23.17 43.75 -4.77
CA ILE A 368 23.42 43.01 -3.53
C ILE A 368 22.92 43.85 -2.36
N THR A 369 21.68 43.60 -1.93
CA THR A 369 21.09 44.23 -0.76
C THR A 369 21.79 43.75 0.51
N CYS A 370 22.75 44.55 0.98
CA CYS A 370 23.22 44.47 2.36
C CYS A 370 22.09 44.95 3.28
N PRO A 371 21.70 44.20 4.33
CA PRO A 371 20.75 44.69 5.30
C PRO A 371 21.43 45.78 6.15
N SER A 372 20.85 46.97 6.12
CA SER A 372 21.13 48.19 6.90
C SER A 372 22.04 49.25 6.28
N THR A 373 21.57 50.48 6.46
CA THR A 373 21.88 51.73 5.77
C THR A 373 23.12 52.42 6.35
N ASN A 374 24.32 51.98 5.95
CA ASN A 374 25.52 52.81 6.02
C ASN A 374 26.64 52.24 5.13
N THR A 375 27.00 52.98 4.08
CA THR A 375 27.90 52.59 2.98
C THR A 375 29.40 52.63 3.30
N THR A 376 29.80 52.71 4.56
CA THR A 376 31.23 52.84 4.97
C THR A 376 31.77 51.67 5.81
N HIS A 377 31.05 50.55 5.94
CA HIS A 377 31.44 49.42 6.81
C HIS A 377 31.40 48.03 6.14
N CYS A 378 31.92 47.88 4.92
CA CYS A 378 32.20 46.55 4.36
C CYS A 378 33.64 46.03 4.65
N ASN A 379 34.53 46.86 5.19
CA ASN A 379 35.94 46.49 5.38
C ASN A 379 36.23 45.46 6.50
N ASN A 380 35.22 45.02 7.25
CA ASN A 380 35.37 44.05 8.35
C ASN A 380 34.28 42.95 8.35
N GLN A 381 33.67 42.63 7.20
CA GLN A 381 32.79 41.46 7.14
C GLN A 381 33.62 40.19 6.96
N THR A 382 33.71 39.39 8.02
CA THR A 382 34.21 38.02 7.96
C THR A 382 33.33 37.21 7.01
N CYS A 383 33.88 36.82 5.85
CA CYS A 383 33.29 35.75 5.04
C CYS A 383 33.21 34.52 5.94
N THR A 384 32.00 34.18 6.37
CA THR A 384 31.80 32.94 7.12
C THR A 384 32.01 31.76 6.16
N VAL A 385 32.57 30.67 6.66
CA VAL A 385 32.84 29.45 5.87
C VAL A 385 31.58 28.95 5.14
N SER A 386 30.39 29.25 5.66
CA SER A 386 29.10 28.93 5.05
C SER A 386 28.89 29.59 3.67
N THR A 387 29.16 30.90 3.52
CA THR A 387 28.89 31.61 2.26
C THR A 387 29.83 31.20 1.14
N VAL A 388 31.10 30.90 1.46
CA VAL A 388 32.08 30.38 0.49
C VAL A 388 31.71 28.97 0.06
N LYS A 389 31.25 28.13 1.00
CA LYS A 389 30.77 26.78 0.70
C LYS A 389 29.55 26.82 -0.23
N ASP A 390 28.55 27.65 0.08
CA ASP A 390 27.35 27.79 -0.74
C ASP A 390 27.68 28.28 -2.17
N ALA A 391 28.62 29.22 -2.32
CA ALA A 391 29.06 29.69 -3.64
C ALA A 391 29.82 28.62 -4.43
N ALA A 392 30.69 27.85 -3.78
CA ALA A 392 31.43 26.75 -4.40
C ALA A 392 30.50 25.60 -4.80
N ASP A 393 29.57 25.22 -3.93
CA ASP A 393 28.57 24.19 -4.20
C ASP A 393 27.67 24.61 -5.37
N ASN A 394 27.32 25.90 -5.50
CA ASN A 394 26.58 26.45 -6.63
C ASN A 394 27.37 26.41 -7.96
N LEU A 395 28.68 26.67 -7.93
CA LEU A 395 29.55 26.61 -9.13
C LEU A 395 29.71 25.17 -9.62
N VAL A 396 30.02 24.23 -8.72
CA VAL A 396 30.13 22.80 -9.04
C VAL A 396 28.80 22.28 -9.59
N THR A 397 27.69 22.64 -8.94
CA THR A 397 26.36 22.26 -9.42
C THR A 397 26.09 22.81 -10.82
N ARG A 398 26.48 24.06 -11.12
CA ARG A 398 26.27 24.67 -12.43
C ARG A 398 27.06 23.97 -13.53
N ASP A 399 28.33 23.64 -13.31
CA ASP A 399 29.15 22.95 -14.32
C ASP A 399 28.66 21.51 -14.55
N CYS A 400 28.24 20.83 -13.49
CA CYS A 400 27.66 19.49 -13.61
C CYS A 400 26.31 19.48 -14.30
N VAL A 401 25.46 20.48 -14.02
CA VAL A 401 24.21 20.69 -14.76
C VAL A 401 24.50 20.96 -16.23
N ARG A 402 25.49 21.81 -16.56
CA ARG A 402 25.88 22.07 -17.96
C ARG A 402 26.32 20.79 -18.67
N HIS A 403 27.08 19.91 -18.01
CA HIS A 403 27.44 18.62 -18.59
C HIS A 403 26.24 17.69 -18.83
N ILE A 404 25.22 17.75 -17.97
CA ILE A 404 23.96 17.03 -18.19
C ILE A 404 23.20 17.65 -19.36
N GLU A 405 23.17 18.98 -19.48
CA GLU A 405 22.56 19.72 -20.59
C GLU A 405 23.20 19.32 -21.92
N ASP A 406 24.54 19.32 -22.01
CA ASP A 406 25.29 18.99 -23.22
C ASP A 406 25.08 17.53 -23.69
N ARG A 407 24.78 16.63 -22.76
CA ARG A 407 24.57 15.19 -23.03
C ARG A 407 23.11 14.77 -23.15
N SER A 408 22.18 15.62 -22.72
CA SER A 408 20.75 15.32 -22.82
C SER A 408 20.33 15.33 -24.28
N LYS A 409 19.59 14.32 -24.72
CA LYS A 409 19.20 14.19 -26.14
C LYS A 409 18.18 15.24 -26.57
N ASN A 410 17.41 15.76 -25.60
CA ASN A 410 16.40 16.78 -25.83
C ASN A 410 16.03 17.52 -24.53
N ALA A 411 15.29 18.63 -24.69
CA ALA A 411 14.84 19.47 -23.58
C ALA A 411 13.92 18.76 -22.58
N THR A 412 13.10 17.80 -23.02
CA THR A 412 12.21 17.02 -22.14
C THR A 412 13.00 16.12 -21.20
N GLU A 413 14.01 15.43 -21.71
CA GLU A 413 14.95 14.63 -20.92
C GLU A 413 15.67 15.52 -19.90
N LEU A 414 16.18 16.68 -20.35
CA LEU A 414 16.84 17.62 -19.46
C LEU A 414 15.94 18.11 -18.32
N LEU A 415 14.70 18.54 -18.63
CA LEU A 415 13.73 18.99 -17.61
C LEU A 415 13.46 17.93 -16.55
N ARG A 416 13.53 16.66 -16.94
CA ARG A 416 13.31 15.50 -16.08
C ARG A 416 14.55 15.13 -15.26
N LEU A 417 15.75 15.25 -15.83
CA LEU A 417 17.02 14.94 -15.14
C LEU A 417 17.46 16.06 -14.18
N ARG A 418 17.19 17.32 -14.51
CA ARG A 418 17.64 18.51 -13.76
C ARG A 418 17.32 18.49 -12.26
N PRO A 419 16.12 18.06 -11.80
CA PRO A 419 15.82 18.00 -10.38
C PRO A 419 16.73 17.07 -9.56
N PHE A 420 17.29 16.03 -10.20
CA PHE A 420 18.21 15.10 -9.53
C PHE A 420 19.63 15.68 -9.44
N ALA A 421 20.07 16.45 -10.43
CA ALA A 421 21.43 17.00 -10.48
C ALA A 421 21.79 17.88 -9.27
N ASN A 422 20.84 18.70 -8.80
CA ASN A 422 21.09 19.73 -7.78
C ASN A 422 21.41 19.20 -6.36
N LYS A 423 21.30 17.89 -6.11
CA LYS A 423 21.57 17.29 -4.78
C LYS A 423 22.56 16.13 -4.82
N TYR A 424 23.03 15.75 -6.00
CA TYR A 424 23.58 14.41 -6.19
C TYR A 424 25.01 14.22 -5.68
N CYS A 425 25.81 15.29 -5.59
CA CYS A 425 27.18 15.14 -5.10
C CYS A 425 27.26 14.89 -3.58
N ASP A 426 26.19 15.20 -2.84
CA ASP A 426 26.10 14.93 -1.40
C ASP A 426 25.34 13.64 -1.08
N GLU A 427 24.53 13.15 -2.03
CA GLU A 427 23.73 11.95 -1.83
C GLU A 427 24.51 10.68 -2.16
N LYS A 428 24.34 9.66 -1.30
CA LYS A 428 24.90 8.32 -1.54
C LYS A 428 24.34 7.74 -2.85
N ARG A 429 25.19 6.96 -3.51
CA ARG A 429 24.92 6.20 -4.74
C ARG A 429 23.51 5.58 -4.70
N PRO A 430 22.71 5.73 -5.76
CA PRO A 430 21.43 5.05 -5.87
C PRO A 430 21.66 3.54 -5.81
N VAL A 431 20.73 2.78 -5.22
CA VAL A 431 20.78 1.34 -5.44
C VAL A 431 20.60 1.09 -6.93
N LEU A 432 21.32 0.07 -7.42
CA LEU A 432 21.20 -0.62 -8.70
C LEU A 432 20.00 -0.22 -9.58
N LYS A 433 20.25 -0.19 -10.90
CA LYS A 433 19.22 -0.12 -11.95
C LYS A 433 17.94 -0.86 -11.53
N PRO A 434 16.74 -0.29 -11.75
CA PRO A 434 15.48 -0.92 -11.35
C PRO A 434 15.45 -2.40 -11.67
N LEU A 435 15.01 -3.21 -10.70
CA LEU A 435 14.99 -4.67 -10.82
C LEU A 435 14.04 -5.17 -11.92
N MET A 436 13.14 -4.31 -12.40
CA MET A 436 12.15 -4.64 -13.41
C MET A 436 11.94 -3.47 -14.38
N SER A 437 11.71 -3.79 -15.66
CA SER A 437 11.47 -2.79 -16.71
C SER A 437 10.02 -2.30 -16.74
N VAL A 438 9.79 -1.15 -17.38
CA VAL A 438 8.45 -0.57 -17.63
C VAL A 438 7.54 -1.56 -18.36
N GLU A 439 8.04 -2.22 -19.40
CA GLU A 439 7.26 -3.18 -20.20
C GLU A 439 6.88 -4.41 -19.36
N SER A 440 7.75 -4.80 -18.43
CA SER A 440 7.48 -5.92 -17.52
C SER A 440 6.38 -5.56 -16.52
N ILE A 441 6.39 -4.33 -15.98
CA ILE A 441 5.32 -3.82 -15.11
C ILE A 441 3.99 -3.81 -15.86
N GLN A 442 3.95 -3.24 -17.06
CA GLN A 442 2.71 -3.12 -17.84
C GLN A 442 2.05 -4.47 -18.17
N LYS A 443 2.85 -5.54 -18.28
CA LYS A 443 2.36 -6.90 -18.57
C LYS A 443 1.76 -7.61 -17.36
N THR A 444 2.01 -7.12 -16.14
CA THR A 444 1.52 -7.77 -14.93
C THR A 444 -0.01 -7.73 -14.81
N GLN A 445 -0.59 -8.80 -14.26
CA GLN A 445 -2.04 -8.97 -14.13
C GLN A 445 -2.41 -9.47 -12.74
N GLY A 446 -3.68 -9.30 -12.34
CA GLY A 446 -4.18 -9.83 -11.07
C GLY A 446 -3.24 -9.50 -9.89
N TYR A 447 -2.93 -10.48 -9.06
CA TYR A 447 -2.05 -10.33 -7.90
C TYR A 447 -0.54 -10.49 -8.18
N ASP A 448 -0.09 -10.38 -9.45
CA ASP A 448 1.33 -10.47 -9.79
C ASP A 448 2.15 -9.47 -8.98
N LYS A 449 3.19 -9.96 -8.30
CA LYS A 449 4.08 -9.12 -7.51
C LYS A 449 4.98 -8.29 -8.43
N VAL A 450 5.19 -7.03 -8.03
CA VAL A 450 6.09 -6.09 -8.70
C VAL A 450 7.24 -5.81 -7.75
N ASN A 451 8.36 -6.51 -7.93
CA ASN A 451 9.53 -6.25 -7.11
C ASN A 451 10.42 -5.19 -7.76
N ILE A 452 10.24 -3.94 -7.32
CA ILE A 452 11.12 -2.81 -7.67
C ILE A 452 11.89 -2.33 -6.44
N ASP A 453 12.02 -3.19 -5.42
CA ASP A 453 12.74 -2.92 -4.17
C ASP A 453 12.23 -1.69 -3.38
N LEU A 454 10.92 -1.45 -3.47
CA LEU A 454 10.23 -0.33 -2.86
C LEU A 454 10.05 -0.53 -1.35
N VAL A 455 10.30 0.53 -0.58
CA VAL A 455 9.87 0.64 0.82
C VAL A 455 8.51 1.31 0.85
N CYS A 456 7.51 0.70 1.47
CA CYS A 456 6.17 1.25 1.56
C CYS A 456 5.81 1.58 2.99
N VAL A 457 5.12 2.68 3.19
CA VAL A 457 4.65 3.13 4.49
C VAL A 457 3.18 3.53 4.38
N HIS A 458 2.38 3.03 5.32
CA HIS A 458 1.05 3.56 5.57
C HIS A 458 0.97 4.24 6.94
N ILE A 459 0.61 5.51 6.94
CA ILE A 459 0.46 6.35 8.15
C ILE A 459 -1.00 6.76 8.29
N ARG A 460 -1.68 6.21 9.30
CA ARG A 460 -2.98 6.71 9.77
C ARG A 460 -2.74 7.62 10.97
N VAL A 461 -2.96 8.91 10.80
CA VAL A 461 -2.94 9.89 11.89
C VAL A 461 -4.29 9.84 12.62
N GLY A 462 -5.38 9.91 11.86
CA GLY A 462 -6.71 10.18 12.39
C GLY A 462 -6.82 11.63 12.89
N HIS A 463 -8.00 12.24 12.73
CA HIS A 463 -8.22 13.65 13.06
C HIS A 463 -7.23 14.62 12.36
N SER A 464 -6.81 14.31 11.14
CA SER A 464 -6.02 15.20 10.29
C SER A 464 -6.90 16.32 9.72
N LYS A 465 -6.31 17.37 9.13
CA LYS A 465 -7.11 18.42 8.45
C LYS A 465 -7.93 17.88 7.28
N THR A 466 -7.46 16.81 6.64
CA THR A 466 -8.16 16.07 5.59
C THR A 466 -9.24 15.13 6.15
N LEU A 467 -9.22 14.80 7.44
CA LEU A 467 -10.21 13.98 8.16
C LEU A 467 -10.70 14.63 9.46
N PRO A 468 -11.28 15.84 9.42
CA PRO A 468 -11.59 16.61 10.63
C PRO A 468 -12.71 16.00 11.47
N LEU A 469 -13.55 15.14 10.88
CA LEU A 469 -14.68 14.50 11.55
C LEU A 469 -14.32 13.16 12.21
N GLU A 470 -13.10 12.66 12.04
CA GLU A 470 -12.68 11.44 12.71
C GLU A 470 -12.25 11.76 14.14
N ASN A 471 -12.98 11.22 15.12
CA ASN A 471 -12.66 11.41 16.54
C ASN A 471 -11.54 10.48 17.04
N ASN A 472 -11.19 9.45 16.25
CA ASN A 472 -10.20 8.45 16.63
C ASN A 472 -8.80 8.91 16.20
N VAL A 473 -8.08 9.58 17.10
CA VAL A 473 -6.64 9.81 16.93
C VAL A 473 -5.91 8.48 17.07
N ARG A 474 -5.25 8.03 16.00
CA ARG A 474 -4.47 6.78 15.98
C ARG A 474 -3.00 7.05 16.27
N ASN A 475 -2.46 8.09 15.67
CA ASN A 475 -1.12 8.58 15.90
C ASN A 475 -1.17 10.11 15.93
N LYS A 476 -0.35 10.74 16.78
CA LYS A 476 -0.28 12.21 16.81
C LYS A 476 0.63 12.69 15.68
N PRO A 477 0.37 13.84 15.03
CA PRO A 477 1.24 14.34 13.96
C PRO A 477 2.72 14.42 14.33
N ASN A 478 3.05 14.82 15.57
CA ASN A 478 4.43 14.90 16.05
C ASN A 478 5.11 13.54 16.28
N THR A 479 4.34 12.44 16.33
CA THR A 479 4.89 11.09 16.49
C THR A 479 5.36 10.46 15.17
N VAL A 480 5.03 11.10 14.03
CA VAL A 480 5.41 10.63 12.70
C VAL A 480 6.93 10.70 12.49
N THR A 481 7.66 11.51 13.26
CA THR A 481 9.14 11.59 13.23
C THR A 481 9.81 10.22 13.40
N ALA A 482 9.24 9.31 14.19
CA ALA A 482 9.79 7.96 14.33
C ALA A 482 9.78 7.16 13.01
N VAL A 483 8.79 7.40 12.15
CA VAL A 483 8.76 6.84 10.79
C VAL A 483 9.87 7.45 9.94
N TRP A 484 10.10 8.76 10.08
CA TRP A 484 11.18 9.43 9.35
C TRP A 484 12.54 8.88 9.75
N GLU A 485 12.82 8.73 11.04
CA GLU A 485 14.06 8.11 11.52
C GLU A 485 14.23 6.67 11.02
N PHE A 486 13.15 5.91 10.98
CA PHE A 486 13.16 4.55 10.41
C PHE A 486 13.48 4.55 8.90
N LEU A 487 12.98 5.53 8.15
CA LEU A 487 13.16 5.60 6.69
C LEU A 487 14.52 6.16 6.26
N LYS A 488 15.14 7.04 7.07
CA LYS A 488 16.46 7.64 6.78
C LYS A 488 17.49 6.62 6.28
N PRO A 489 17.77 5.48 6.95
CA PRO A 489 18.76 4.53 6.46
C PRO A 489 18.39 3.90 5.10
N TYR A 490 17.10 3.71 4.79
CA TYR A 490 16.68 3.19 3.48
C TYR A 490 16.91 4.22 2.38
N VAL A 491 16.44 5.45 2.58
CA VAL A 491 16.60 6.54 1.61
C VAL A 491 18.07 6.91 1.44
N ALA A 492 18.84 6.97 2.52
CA ALA A 492 20.29 7.19 2.47
C ALA A 492 21.02 6.06 1.75
N ASN A 493 20.45 4.85 1.70
CA ASN A 493 20.99 3.75 0.89
C ASN A 493 20.41 3.72 -0.52
N GLY A 494 19.77 4.79 -1.03
CA GLY A 494 19.30 4.84 -2.41
C GLY A 494 17.97 4.14 -2.68
N LYS A 495 17.19 3.83 -1.64
CA LYS A 495 15.84 3.25 -1.81
C LYS A 495 14.81 4.35 -2.02
N HIS A 496 13.83 4.07 -2.88
CA HIS A 496 12.63 4.88 -2.98
C HIS A 496 11.57 4.39 -1.98
N VAL A 497 10.72 5.33 -1.55
CA VAL A 497 9.66 5.10 -0.59
C VAL A 497 8.33 5.49 -1.20
N TYR A 498 7.29 4.67 -1.02
CA TYR A 498 5.90 5.07 -1.26
C TYR A 498 5.16 5.31 0.05
N LEU A 499 4.50 6.45 0.18
CA LEU A 499 3.75 6.85 1.37
C LEU A 499 2.25 6.96 1.06
N ALA A 500 1.48 6.06 1.67
CA ALA A 500 0.03 6.15 1.78
C ALA A 500 -0.32 6.80 3.14
N THR A 501 -1.10 7.87 3.15
CA THR A 501 -1.50 8.52 4.40
C THR A 501 -2.82 9.26 4.25
N ASP A 502 -3.47 9.48 5.40
CA ASP A 502 -4.70 10.24 5.53
C ASP A 502 -4.46 11.72 5.86
N SER A 503 -3.23 12.23 5.79
CA SER A 503 -2.88 13.63 6.09
C SER A 503 -2.04 14.25 4.98
N GLN A 504 -2.48 15.40 4.46
CA GLN A 504 -1.70 16.16 3.48
C GLN A 504 -0.42 16.72 4.12
N GLU A 505 -0.48 17.17 5.38
CA GLU A 505 0.70 17.64 6.10
C GLU A 505 1.78 16.56 6.21
N VAL A 506 1.38 15.30 6.39
CA VAL A 506 2.32 14.17 6.43
C VAL A 506 2.95 13.92 5.06
N ARG A 507 2.20 14.08 3.95
CA ARG A 507 2.76 14.02 2.59
C ARG A 507 3.80 15.12 2.38
N ASP A 508 3.44 16.36 2.72
CA ASP A 508 4.29 17.54 2.53
C ASP A 508 5.58 17.43 3.36
N GLN A 509 5.48 17.02 4.62
CA GLN A 509 6.65 16.76 5.48
C GLN A 509 7.56 15.69 4.90
N ALA A 510 6.99 14.57 4.44
CA ALA A 510 7.76 13.47 3.88
C ALA A 510 8.52 13.90 2.61
N GLN A 511 7.84 14.61 1.70
CA GLN A 511 8.45 15.12 0.47
C GLN A 511 9.53 16.17 0.77
N ASN A 512 9.33 17.02 1.78
CA ASN A 512 10.35 17.99 2.19
C ASN A 512 11.61 17.30 2.75
N ILE A 513 11.44 16.24 3.56
CA ILE A 513 12.56 15.52 4.18
C ILE A 513 13.32 14.64 3.17
N PHE A 514 12.60 13.92 2.31
CA PHE A 514 13.17 12.84 1.48
C PHE A 514 13.20 13.18 -0.02
N GLY A 515 12.69 14.34 -0.43
CA GLY A 515 12.73 14.81 -1.81
C GLY A 515 12.09 13.84 -2.80
N LYS A 516 12.78 13.64 -3.93
CA LYS A 516 12.30 12.82 -5.06
C LYS A 516 12.27 11.31 -4.79
N ARG A 517 12.95 10.84 -3.74
CA ARG A 517 12.87 9.44 -3.32
C ARG A 517 11.59 9.14 -2.52
N MET A 518 10.75 10.14 -2.23
CA MET A 518 9.45 9.97 -1.58
C MET A 518 8.30 10.15 -2.58
N HIS A 519 7.60 9.06 -2.83
CA HIS A 519 6.45 8.97 -3.71
C HIS A 519 5.15 9.04 -2.91
N VAL A 520 4.24 9.90 -3.33
CA VAL A 520 2.89 10.03 -2.79
C VAL A 520 1.92 10.20 -3.95
N SER A 521 0.67 9.78 -3.78
CA SER A 521 -0.37 10.10 -4.77
C SER A 521 -0.63 11.61 -4.83
N SER A 522 -0.80 12.13 -6.04
CA SER A 522 -1.25 13.50 -6.30
C SER A 522 -2.77 13.66 -6.13
N VAL A 523 -3.52 12.55 -6.07
CA VAL A 523 -4.97 12.58 -5.88
C VAL A 523 -5.27 13.10 -4.46
N PRO A 524 -6.21 14.06 -4.32
CA PRO A 524 -6.57 14.58 -3.01
C PRO A 524 -7.07 13.49 -2.05
N ILE A 525 -6.73 13.64 -0.77
CA ILE A 525 -7.11 12.69 0.27
C ILE A 525 -8.57 12.92 0.65
N PHE A 526 -9.40 11.89 0.48
CA PHE A 526 -10.78 11.89 0.94
C PHE A 526 -11.08 10.65 1.77
N HIS A 527 -11.95 10.80 2.76
CA HIS A 527 -12.50 9.64 3.45
C HIS A 527 -13.60 9.02 2.59
N ILE A 528 -13.41 7.78 2.13
CA ILE A 528 -14.42 7.07 1.33
C ILE A 528 -15.77 6.85 2.03
N ALA A 529 -15.82 7.09 3.34
CA ALA A 529 -17.05 6.99 4.13
C ALA A 529 -17.70 8.37 4.42
N LEU A 530 -16.99 9.48 4.19
CA LEU A 530 -17.43 10.84 4.50
C LEU A 530 -17.26 11.77 3.29
N VAL A 531 -17.43 11.23 2.08
CA VAL A 531 -17.29 12.03 0.86
C VAL A 531 -18.40 13.08 0.83
N LYS A 532 -18.01 14.34 0.66
CA LYS A 532 -18.95 15.47 0.60
C LYS A 532 -19.57 15.55 -0.78
N LYS A 533 -20.80 16.07 -0.85
CA LYS A 533 -21.48 16.35 -2.12
C LYS A 533 -20.57 17.19 -3.03
N GLY A 534 -20.36 16.75 -4.26
CA GLY A 534 -19.51 17.41 -5.26
C GLY A 534 -18.05 16.96 -5.28
N GLN A 535 -17.62 16.12 -4.34
CA GLN A 535 -16.32 15.45 -4.43
C GLN A 535 -16.41 14.22 -5.36
N ASP A 536 -15.30 13.89 -6.02
CA ASP A 536 -15.20 12.70 -6.85
C ASP A 536 -15.05 11.43 -5.98
N GLU A 537 -16.20 10.89 -5.61
CA GLU A 537 -16.35 9.64 -4.85
C GLU A 537 -15.62 8.46 -5.49
N ARG A 538 -15.63 8.38 -6.82
CA ARG A 538 -14.99 7.31 -7.58
C ARG A 538 -13.47 7.42 -7.47
N SER A 539 -12.91 8.61 -7.69
CA SER A 539 -11.46 8.83 -7.60
C SER A 539 -10.93 8.60 -6.18
N ALA A 540 -11.65 9.03 -5.14
CA ALA A 540 -11.30 8.73 -3.75
C ALA A 540 -11.23 7.23 -3.46
N PHE A 541 -12.20 6.49 -4.00
CA PHE A 541 -12.33 5.07 -3.81
C PHE A 541 -11.30 4.28 -4.62
N SER A 542 -11.09 4.65 -5.89
CA SER A 542 -10.00 4.15 -6.74
C SER A 542 -8.65 4.34 -6.05
N LEU A 543 -8.34 5.56 -5.59
CA LEU A 543 -7.09 5.83 -4.86
C LEU A 543 -6.90 4.87 -3.68
N THR A 544 -7.93 4.72 -2.86
CA THR A 544 -7.89 3.83 -1.70
C THR A 544 -7.58 2.39 -2.13
N LEU A 545 -8.25 1.87 -3.16
CA LEU A 545 -8.02 0.51 -3.61
C LEU A 545 -6.65 0.32 -4.27
N VAL A 546 -6.21 1.28 -5.10
CA VAL A 546 -4.91 1.26 -5.76
C VAL A 546 -3.78 1.29 -4.73
N GLU A 547 -3.85 2.18 -3.73
CA GLU A 547 -2.83 2.24 -2.67
C GLU A 547 -2.82 0.96 -1.83
N GLN A 548 -3.99 0.44 -1.42
CA GLN A 548 -4.03 -0.83 -0.69
C GLN A 548 -3.41 -1.97 -1.51
N PHE A 549 -3.61 -1.94 -2.83
CA PHE A 549 -3.10 -2.94 -3.74
C PHE A 549 -1.59 -2.81 -3.99
N LEU A 550 -1.07 -1.59 -4.06
CA LEU A 550 0.37 -1.29 -4.05
C LEU A 550 1.02 -1.86 -2.79
N LEU A 551 0.44 -1.57 -1.62
CA LEU A 551 0.93 -2.08 -0.33
C LEU A 551 0.95 -3.62 -0.27
N THR A 552 0.08 -4.26 -1.04
CA THR A 552 -0.05 -5.71 -1.10
C THR A 552 0.98 -6.36 -2.04
N THR A 553 1.25 -5.75 -3.20
CA THR A 553 1.94 -6.42 -4.32
C THR A 553 3.32 -5.87 -4.66
N SER A 554 3.67 -4.67 -4.22
CA SER A 554 4.88 -3.97 -4.72
C SER A 554 5.97 -3.75 -3.67
N CYS A 555 5.68 -4.02 -2.39
CA CYS A 555 6.54 -3.60 -1.28
C CYS A 555 7.53 -4.69 -0.87
N ARG A 556 8.82 -4.33 -0.84
CA ARG A 556 9.88 -5.13 -0.21
C ARG A 556 9.84 -4.99 1.30
N VAL A 557 9.73 -3.75 1.78
CA VAL A 557 9.51 -3.40 3.19
C VAL A 557 8.15 -2.72 3.30
N LEU A 558 7.37 -3.05 4.31
CA LEU A 558 6.04 -2.49 4.56
C LEU A 558 5.92 -2.06 6.02
N VAL A 559 5.76 -0.76 6.26
CA VAL A 559 5.35 -0.21 7.55
C VAL A 559 3.85 0.02 7.52
N VAL A 560 3.10 -0.60 8.43
CA VAL A 560 1.66 -0.40 8.54
C VAL A 560 1.30 0.37 9.81
N SER A 561 0.24 1.18 9.77
CA SER A 561 -0.40 1.73 10.97
C SER A 561 -1.51 0.81 11.48
N TYR A 562 -2.03 1.11 12.68
CA TYR A 562 -3.23 0.47 13.23
C TYR A 562 -4.50 0.92 12.48
N SER A 563 -4.65 0.42 11.26
CA SER A 563 -5.76 0.71 10.36
C SER A 563 -6.11 -0.54 9.57
N GLY A 564 -7.41 -0.86 9.48
CA GLY A 564 -7.89 -1.99 8.68
C GLY A 564 -7.38 -1.94 7.23
N PHE A 565 -7.21 -0.74 6.67
CA PHE A 565 -6.65 -0.51 5.34
C PHE A 565 -5.31 -1.24 5.12
N SER A 566 -4.27 -0.87 5.85
CA SER A 566 -2.92 -1.44 5.67
C SER A 566 -2.77 -2.80 6.33
N MET A 567 -3.55 -3.07 7.39
CA MET A 567 -3.57 -4.39 8.02
C MET A 567 -4.08 -5.46 7.05
N LYS A 568 -5.13 -5.16 6.25
CA LYS A 568 -5.62 -6.08 5.22
C LYS A 568 -4.62 -6.25 4.07
N ALA A 569 -3.96 -5.19 3.64
CA ALA A 569 -2.86 -5.30 2.67
C ALA A 569 -1.74 -6.24 3.17
N ALA A 570 -1.27 -6.06 4.40
CA ALA A 570 -0.25 -6.92 4.99
C ALA A 570 -0.71 -8.39 5.13
N GLN A 571 -1.99 -8.60 5.47
CA GLN A 571 -2.59 -9.93 5.51
C GLN A 571 -2.56 -10.59 4.12
N ILE A 572 -2.99 -9.90 3.06
CA ILE A 572 -3.02 -10.47 1.72
C ILE A 572 -1.60 -10.72 1.20
N ARG A 573 -0.66 -9.78 1.43
CA ARG A 573 0.76 -9.87 1.04
C ARG A 573 1.43 -11.16 1.53
N ASP A 574 1.09 -11.64 2.72
CA ASP A 574 1.62 -12.86 3.34
C ASP A 574 1.26 -14.15 2.61
N GLN A 575 0.16 -14.16 1.86
CA GLN A 575 -0.25 -15.34 1.07
C GLN A 575 0.27 -15.32 -0.36
N LEU A 576 0.77 -14.18 -0.83
CA LEU A 576 1.31 -14.08 -2.18
C LEU A 576 2.74 -14.66 -2.24
N PRO A 577 3.11 -15.40 -3.30
CA PRO A 577 4.45 -16.00 -3.43
C PRO A 577 5.59 -14.99 -3.22
N GLY A 578 6.62 -15.37 -2.46
CA GLY A 578 7.80 -14.53 -2.20
C GLY A 578 8.02 -14.25 -0.72
N ASP A 579 9.03 -13.44 -0.43
CA ASP A 579 9.47 -13.17 0.94
C ASP A 579 8.52 -12.21 1.67
N ALA A 580 7.91 -12.70 2.75
CA ALA A 580 7.02 -11.95 3.64
C ALA A 580 7.79 -11.15 4.72
N SER A 581 9.13 -11.13 4.66
CA SER A 581 9.95 -10.32 5.55
C SER A 581 9.73 -8.81 5.35
N GLY A 582 10.28 -8.03 6.28
CA GLY A 582 10.21 -6.57 6.22
C GLY A 582 8.83 -6.01 6.54
N LEU A 583 8.04 -6.66 7.39
CA LEU A 583 6.81 -6.09 7.93
C LEU A 583 7.09 -5.40 9.27
N TYR A 584 6.66 -4.14 9.36
CA TYR A 584 6.80 -3.30 10.54
C TYR A 584 5.45 -2.66 10.90
N MET A 585 5.28 -2.30 12.17
CA MET A 585 4.14 -1.56 12.67
C MET A 585 4.58 -0.20 13.19
N PHE A 586 3.91 0.85 12.72
CA PHE A 586 3.94 2.18 13.31
C PHE A 586 2.76 2.36 14.28
N LYS A 587 3.06 2.44 15.57
CA LYS A 587 2.07 2.67 16.63
C LYS A 587 2.71 3.46 17.76
N ASN A 588 2.00 4.47 18.26
CA ASN A 588 2.40 5.24 19.45
C ASN A 588 3.80 5.86 19.31
N GLY A 589 4.15 6.36 18.12
CA GLY A 589 5.46 6.99 17.90
C GLY A 589 6.64 6.03 17.85
N ALA A 590 6.41 4.74 17.60
CA ALA A 590 7.47 3.76 17.40
C ALA A 590 7.20 2.93 16.15
N VAL A 591 8.28 2.60 15.42
CA VAL A 591 8.27 1.62 14.34
C VAL A 591 8.97 0.35 14.82
N ALA A 592 8.25 -0.77 14.87
CA ALA A 592 8.78 -2.03 15.38
C ALA A 592 8.56 -3.17 14.37
N PRO A 593 9.50 -4.13 14.24
CA PRO A 593 9.31 -5.30 13.40
C PRO A 593 8.16 -6.16 13.92
N LYS A 594 7.44 -6.79 13.00
CA LYS A 594 6.21 -7.50 13.32
C LYS A 594 5.93 -8.63 12.33
N GLY A 595 5.57 -9.81 12.84
CA GLY A 595 5.11 -10.94 12.00
C GLY A 595 3.58 -10.99 11.86
N VAL A 596 3.06 -11.38 10.70
CA VAL A 596 1.62 -11.29 10.33
C VAL A 596 0.63 -11.84 11.37
N LYS A 597 1.04 -12.79 12.23
CA LYS A 597 0.24 -13.34 13.34
C LYS A 597 -0.35 -12.28 14.29
N TRP A 598 0.28 -11.12 14.47
CA TRP A 598 -0.25 -10.09 15.38
C TRP A 598 -1.51 -9.39 14.84
N LEU A 599 -1.76 -9.42 13.53
CA LEU A 599 -2.87 -8.72 12.84
C LEU A 599 -4.27 -9.25 13.20
N LEU A 600 -4.34 -10.26 14.07
CA LEU A 600 -5.59 -10.84 14.56
C LEU A 600 -6.16 -10.18 15.80
N ARG A 601 -5.28 -9.60 16.61
CA ARG A 601 -5.63 -8.78 17.78
C ARG A 601 -6.14 -7.47 17.25
#